data_AF-A0A1G6LLL7-F1
#
_entry.id   AF-A0A1G6LLL7-F1
#
_cell.length_a   1.000
_cell.length_b   1.000
_cell.length_c   1.000
_cell.angle_alpha   90.00
_cell.angle_beta   90.00
_cell.angle_gamma   90.00
#
_symmetry.space_group_name_H-M   'P 1'
#
loop_
_entity.id
_entity.type
_entity.pdbx_description
1 polymer ?
#
loop_
_entity_poly.entity_id
_entity_poly.type
_entity_poly.pdbx_seq_one_letter_code
_entity_poly.pdbx_strand_id
1 'polypeptide(L)' 'MDPDPTIAAIARWSGIAPPNEAARIGLADNAALITEIEAMRGTMGFEEEPSDFKAALRDCREPTP' A
#
# COMPACT_ATOMS: atom_id res chain seq x y z
N MET A 1 2.19 -24.33 -16.35
CA MET A 1 2.24 -22.86 -16.47
C MET A 1 2.10 -22.36 -15.06
N ASP A 2 3.16 -21.79 -14.51
CA ASP A 2 3.15 -21.33 -13.12
C ASP A 2 2.07 -20.26 -12.93
N PRO A 3 1.40 -20.20 -11.76
CA PRO A 3 0.42 -19.17 -11.53
C PRO A 3 1.09 -17.80 -11.62
N ASP A 4 0.38 -16.83 -12.21
CA ASP A 4 0.81 -15.44 -12.22
C ASP A 4 1.20 -15.04 -10.78
N PRO A 5 2.40 -14.45 -10.57
CA PRO A 5 2.91 -14.15 -9.24
C PRO A 5 1.97 -13.22 -8.45
N THR A 6 1.22 -12.36 -9.13
CA THR A 6 0.22 -11.47 -8.53
C THR A 6 -1.00 -12.25 -8.04
N ILE A 7 -1.47 -13.24 -8.82
CA ILE A 7 -2.59 -14.12 -8.40
C ILE A 7 -2.18 -14.95 -7.18
N ALA A 8 -0.94 -15.45 -7.14
CA ALA A 8 -0.42 -16.17 -5.98
C ALA A 8 -0.36 -15.29 -4.73
N ALA A 9 0.04 -14.02 -4.88
CA ALA A 9 0.04 -13.04 -3.80
C ALA A 9 -1.38 -12.70 -3.30
N ILE A 10 -2.34 -12.46 -4.20
CA ILE A 10 -3.74 -12.18 -3.86
C ILE A 10 -4.35 -13.35 -3.08
N ALA A 11 -4.13 -14.58 -3.54
CA ALA A 11 -4.62 -15.76 -2.85
C ALA A 11 -4.00 -15.90 -1.45
N ARG A 12 -2.70 -15.65 -1.32
CA ARG A 12 -1.98 -15.79 -0.05
C ARG A 12 -2.35 -14.74 0.99
N TRP A 13 -2.51 -13.47 0.59
CA TRP A 13 -2.71 -12.37 1.53
C TRP A 13 -4.17 -12.00 1.73
N SER A 14 -5.03 -12.22 0.72
CA SER A 14 -6.44 -11.84 0.76
C SER A 14 -7.40 -13.03 0.80
N GLY A 15 -6.91 -14.25 0.56
CA GLY A 15 -7.75 -15.45 0.52
C GLY A 15 -8.72 -15.49 -0.67
N ILE A 16 -8.49 -14.67 -1.69
CA ILE A 16 -9.35 -14.53 -2.86
C ILE A 16 -8.76 -15.29 -4.04
N ALA A 17 -9.57 -16.12 -4.69
CA ALA A 17 -9.27 -16.66 -6.01
C ALA A 17 -10.03 -15.87 -7.09
N PRO A 18 -9.46 -15.62 -8.28
CA PRO A 18 -10.19 -14.98 -9.37
C PRO A 18 -11.44 -15.80 -9.73
N PRO A 19 -12.65 -15.22 -9.69
CA PRO A 19 -13.89 -15.98 -9.85
C PRO A 19 -14.20 -16.38 -11.31
N ASN A 20 -13.58 -15.73 -12.30
CA ASN A 20 -13.81 -15.99 -13.72
C ASN A 20 -12.65 -15.48 -14.61
N GLU A 21 -12.74 -15.74 -15.92
CA GLU A 21 -11.74 -15.31 -16.91
C GLU A 21 -11.64 -13.78 -17.03
N ALA A 22 -12.76 -13.06 -16.94
CA ALA A 22 -12.75 -11.60 -17.02
C ALA A 22 -11.94 -10.98 -15.86
N ALA A 23 -12.01 -11.55 -14.66
CA ALA A 23 -11.21 -11.13 -13.51
C ALA A 23 -9.70 -11.39 -13.71
N ARG A 24 -9.33 -12.45 -14.45
CA ARG A 24 -7.94 -12.74 -14.81
C ARG A 24 -7.41 -11.74 -15.85
N ILE A 25 -8.23 -11.42 -16.86
CA ILE A 25 -7.86 -10.47 -17.91
C ILE A 25 -7.75 -9.05 -17.33
N GLY A 26 -8.73 -8.61 -16.53
CA GLY A 26 -8.72 -7.29 -15.90
C GLY A 26 -7.57 -7.05 -14.92
N LEU A 27 -6.88 -8.11 -14.46
CA LEU A 27 -5.65 -7.97 -13.69
C LEU A 27 -4.54 -7.30 -14.50
N ALA A 28 -4.48 -7.55 -15.82
CA ALA A 28 -3.49 -6.92 -16.70
C ALA A 28 -3.65 -5.40 -16.73
N ASP A 29 -4.88 -4.89 -16.64
CA ASP A 29 -5.17 -3.45 -16.62
C ASP A 29 -4.65 -2.76 -15.34
N ASN A 30 -4.50 -3.53 -14.25
CA ASN A 30 -4.03 -3.02 -12.96
C ASN A 30 -2.50 -3.09 -12.81
N ALA A 31 -1.80 -3.88 -13.61
CA ALA A 31 -0.35 -4.04 -13.49
C ALA A 31 0.40 -2.71 -13.75
N ALA A 32 -0.05 -1.94 -14.74
CA ALA A 32 0.49 -0.60 -15.02
C ALA A 32 0.23 0.35 -13.84
N LEU A 33 -1.01 0.39 -13.34
CA LEU A 33 -1.39 1.23 -12.20
C LEU A 33 -0.59 0.90 -10.94
N ILE A 34 -0.40 -0.38 -10.62
CA ILE A 34 0.43 -0.82 -9.49
C ILE A 34 1.86 -0.31 -9.66
N THR A 35 2.42 -0.44 -10.86
CA THR A 35 3.78 0.04 -11.15
C THR A 35 3.91 1.55 -10.96
N GLU A 36 2.93 2.32 -11.42
CA GLU A 36 2.87 3.77 -11.24
C GLU A 36 2.79 4.15 -9.75
N ILE A 37 1.99 3.45 -8.97
CA ILE A 37 1.87 3.67 -7.52
C ILE A 37 3.17 3.32 -6.79
N GLU A 38 3.81 2.20 -7.13
CA GLU A 38 5.10 1.82 -6.56
C GLU A 38 6.21 2.84 -6.89
N ALA A 39 6.18 3.43 -8.08
CA ALA A 39 7.11 4.51 -8.45
C ALA A 39 6.92 5.80 -7.61
N MET A 40 5.71 6.01 -7.07
CA MET A 40 5.42 7.12 -6.13
C MET A 40 5.82 6.79 -4.68
N ARG A 41 6.24 5.56 -4.37
CA ARG A 41 6.63 5.18 -3.02
C ARG A 41 7.85 5.99 -2.56
N GLY A 42 7.68 6.72 -1.46
CA GLY A 42 8.74 7.56 -0.89
C GLY A 42 8.96 8.90 -1.62
N THR A 43 8.18 9.20 -2.66
CA THR A 43 8.18 10.53 -3.31
C THR A 43 7.15 11.46 -2.69
N MET A 44 6.09 10.91 -2.10
CA MET A 44 5.10 11.66 -1.34
C MET A 44 5.61 11.90 0.08
N GLY A 45 5.89 13.16 0.41
CA GLY A 45 6.07 13.57 1.79
C GLY A 45 4.71 13.49 2.49
N PHE A 46 4.53 12.50 3.36
CA PHE A 46 3.49 12.61 4.38
C PHE A 46 3.82 13.85 5.21
N GLU A 47 2.82 14.66 5.53
CA GLU A 47 3.04 15.98 6.17
C GLU A 47 3.98 15.90 7.36
N GLU A 48 4.70 17.00 7.63
CA GLU A 48 5.65 17.16 8.74
C GLU A 48 4.99 17.10 10.14
N GLU A 49 3.96 16.28 10.32
CA GLU A 49 3.62 15.79 11.65
C GLU A 49 4.74 14.85 12.13
N PRO A 50 5.15 14.95 13.40
CA PRO A 50 6.17 14.07 13.93
C PRO A 50 5.69 12.61 13.81
N SER A 51 6.30 11.87 12.88
CA SER A 51 6.14 10.41 12.75
C SER A 51 6.55 9.64 14.02
N ASP A 52 7.16 10.33 15.00
CA ASP A 52 7.45 9.83 16.33
C ASP A 52 6.45 10.36 17.36
N PHE A 53 5.71 9.43 17.96
CA PHE A 53 4.81 9.66 19.09
C PHE A 53 5.44 10.48 20.23
N LYS A 54 6.75 10.33 20.48
CA LYS A 54 7.43 11.08 21.54
C LYS A 54 7.60 12.56 21.22
N ALA A 55 7.71 12.92 19.95
CA ALA A 55 7.77 14.31 19.51
C ALA A 55 6.38 14.96 19.61
N ALA A 56 5.33 14.29 19.15
CA ALA A 56 3.94 14.73 19.36
C ALA A 56 3.63 14.95 20.86
N LEU A 57 4.07 14.02 21.73
CA LEU A 57 3.85 14.12 23.17
C LEU A 57 4.58 15.32 23.84
N ARG A 58 5.71 15.76 23.27
CA ARG A 58 6.43 16.94 23.75
C ARG A 58 5.70 18.22 23.35
N ASP A 59 5.21 18.29 22.12
CA ASP A 59 4.50 19.47 21.62
C ASP A 59 3.16 19.68 22.32
N CYS A 60 2.51 18.59 22.76
CA CYS A 60 1.27 18.66 23.55
C CYS A 60 1.47 18.95 25.04
N ARG A 61 2.69 19.15 25.55
CA ARG A 61 2.90 19.44 26.97
C ARG A 61 2.59 20.89 27.29
N GLU A 62 1.79 21.12 28.34
CA GLU A 62 1.57 22.46 28.88
C GLU A 62 2.90 23.06 29.37
N PRO A 63 3.16 24.36 29.08
CA PRO A 63 4.38 25.01 29.54
C PRO A 63 4.45 24.97 31.07
N THR A 64 5.62 24.56 31.58
CA THR A 64 5.87 24.55 33.03
C THR A 64 5.94 26.01 33.51
N PRO A 65 5.23 26.36 34.60
CA PRO A 65 5.21 27.72 35.14
C PRO A 65 6.58 28.23 35.60
#